data_AF-A0A810MXM4-F1
#
_entry.id   AF-A0A810MXM4-F1
#
_cell.length_a   1.000
_cell.length_b   1.000
_cell.length_c   1.000
_cell.angle_alpha   90.00
_cell.angle_beta   90.00
_cell.angle_gamma   90.00
#
_symmetry.space_group_name_H-M   'P 1'
#
loop_
_entity.id
_entity.type
_entity.pdbx_description
1 polymer ?
#
loop_
_entity_poly.entity_id
_entity_poly.type
_entity_poly.pdbx_seq_one_letter_code
_entity_poly.pdbx_strand_id
1 'polypeptide(L)'
;MRIARGTAVAALVAATLVATPTAAQAANGRIGVRETVCAETLFVRTQPIGAWMGTLHRGQTFLVEGPRSAGYVYGFAYGHINRRGWVQDGWFC
;
A
#
# COMPACT_ATOMS: atom_id res chain seq x y z
N MET A 1 62.34 -10.54 -31.72
CA MET A 1 61.71 -10.13 -30.45
C MET A 1 60.62 -9.10 -30.73
N ARG A 2 59.34 -9.50 -30.83
CA ARG A 2 58.18 -8.60 -30.71
C ARG A 2 57.01 -9.41 -30.12
N ILE A 3 56.73 -9.15 -28.84
CA ILE A 3 55.63 -9.78 -28.08
C ILE A 3 54.40 -8.90 -28.31
N ALA A 4 53.37 -9.45 -28.96
CA ALA A 4 52.08 -8.77 -29.09
C ALA A 4 51.24 -9.05 -27.84
N ARG A 5 51.02 -8.02 -27.01
CA ARG A 5 50.15 -8.07 -25.83
C ARG A 5 48.71 -7.88 -26.27
N GLY A 6 47.96 -8.97 -26.41
CA GLY A 6 46.51 -8.93 -26.62
C GLY A 6 45.78 -8.61 -25.31
N THR A 7 45.15 -7.45 -25.25
CA THR A 7 44.27 -7.04 -24.13
C THR A 7 42.95 -7.78 -24.22
N ALA A 8 42.71 -8.72 -23.30
CA ALA A 8 41.41 -9.36 -23.11
C ALA A 8 40.45 -8.39 -22.41
N VAL A 9 39.36 -8.01 -23.10
CA VAL A 9 38.27 -7.23 -22.53
C VAL A 9 37.23 -8.22 -21.99
N ALA A 10 37.16 -8.36 -20.66
CA ALA A 10 36.14 -9.14 -19.99
C ALA A 10 34.83 -8.33 -19.93
N ALA A 11 33.81 -8.75 -20.67
CA ALA A 11 32.47 -8.17 -20.61
C ALA A 11 31.72 -8.72 -19.37
N LEU A 12 31.55 -7.89 -18.35
CA LEU A 12 30.68 -8.16 -17.20
C LEU A 12 29.21 -7.96 -17.62
N VAL A 13 28.45 -9.04 -17.69
CA VAL A 13 26.99 -8.98 -17.89
C VAL A 13 26.34 -8.74 -16.53
N ALA A 14 25.92 -7.50 -16.27
CA ALA A 14 25.12 -7.15 -15.11
C ALA A 14 23.65 -7.56 -15.36
N ALA A 15 23.20 -8.63 -14.73
CA ALA A 15 21.79 -9.02 -14.72
C ALA A 15 21.03 -8.14 -13.73
N THR A 16 20.33 -7.12 -14.23
CA THR A 16 19.40 -6.32 -13.42
C THR A 16 18.11 -7.11 -13.21
N LEU A 17 17.91 -7.62 -11.99
CA LEU A 17 16.59 -8.09 -11.56
C LEU A 17 15.63 -6.90 -11.52
N VAL A 18 14.76 -6.79 -12.52
CA VAL A 18 13.66 -5.81 -12.49
C VAL A 18 12.57 -6.40 -11.61
N ALA A 19 12.47 -5.92 -10.37
CA ALA A 19 11.32 -6.20 -9.52
C ALA A 19 10.09 -5.53 -10.14
N THR A 20 9.25 -6.29 -10.84
CA THR A 20 7.97 -5.80 -11.32
C THR A 20 7.05 -5.58 -10.11
N PRO A 21 6.53 -4.38 -9.87
CA PRO A 21 5.54 -4.18 -8.81
C PRO A 21 4.32 -5.04 -9.14
N THR A 22 4.02 -6.04 -8.30
CA THR A 22 2.76 -6.76 -8.40
C THR A 22 1.66 -5.78 -8.04
N ALA A 23 0.63 -5.68 -8.87
CA ALA A 23 -0.56 -4.91 -8.53
C ALA A 23 -1.14 -5.51 -7.25
N ALA A 24 -1.00 -4.80 -6.13
CA ALA A 24 -1.55 -5.25 -4.87
C ALA A 24 -3.08 -5.32 -5.03
N GLN A 25 -3.64 -6.52 -4.85
CA GLN A 25 -5.07 -6.72 -5.04
C GLN A 25 -5.79 -6.02 -3.89
N ALA A 26 -6.60 -5.01 -4.23
CA ALA A 26 -7.45 -4.33 -3.27
C ALA A 26 -8.45 -5.35 -2.68
N ALA A 27 -8.42 -5.50 -1.36
CA ALA A 27 -9.18 -6.50 -0.62
C ALA A 27 -9.96 -5.86 0.53
N ASN A 28 -10.99 -6.58 1.00
CA ASN A 28 -11.70 -6.21 2.21
C ASN A 28 -10.81 -6.41 3.42
N GLY A 29 -10.89 -5.49 4.39
CA GLY A 29 -10.10 -5.57 5.60
C GLY A 29 -10.60 -6.67 6.53
N ARG A 30 -9.74 -7.27 7.34
CA ARG A 30 -10.12 -8.28 8.33
C ARG A 30 -10.30 -7.63 9.70
N ILE A 31 -11.45 -7.86 10.34
CA ILE A 31 -11.71 -7.33 11.69
C ILE A 31 -10.62 -7.83 12.65
N GLY A 32 -10.09 -6.92 13.46
CA GLY A 32 -8.99 -7.15 14.39
C GLY A 32 -7.60 -7.05 13.76
N VAL A 33 -7.49 -6.82 12.45
CA VAL A 33 -6.22 -6.71 11.74
C VAL A 33 -5.92 -5.26 11.38
N ARG A 34 -4.65 -4.90 11.51
CA ARG A 34 -4.10 -3.65 11.00
C ARG A 34 -3.70 -3.85 9.55
N GLU A 35 -4.58 -3.44 8.66
CA GLU A 35 -4.43 -3.56 7.22
C GLU A 35 -3.57 -2.42 6.65
N THR A 36 -2.92 -2.69 5.53
CA THR A 36 -2.21 -1.67 4.74
C THR A 36 -3.14 -1.12 3.67
N VAL A 37 -3.13 0.19 3.48
CA VAL A 37 -3.92 0.85 2.43
C VAL A 37 -3.23 0.68 1.10
N CYS A 38 -3.96 0.16 0.11
CA CYS A 38 -3.46 -0.08 -1.23
C CYS A 38 -3.94 0.95 -2.26
N ALA A 39 -5.05 1.62 -1.98
CA ALA A 39 -5.48 2.79 -2.74
C ALA A 39 -4.46 3.94 -2.62
N GLU A 40 -4.28 4.72 -3.69
CA GLU A 40 -3.49 5.97 -3.63
C GLU A 40 -4.06 6.94 -2.59
N THR A 41 -5.39 6.96 -2.49
CA THR A 41 -6.15 7.76 -1.53
C THR A 41 -7.34 6.98 -1.01
N LEU A 42 -7.48 6.92 0.32
CA LEU A 42 -8.61 6.32 1.01
C LEU A 42 -9.16 7.33 2.04
N PHE A 43 -10.40 7.77 1.83
CA PHE A 43 -11.01 8.80 2.67
C PHE A 43 -11.51 8.21 3.99
N VAL A 44 -11.10 8.83 5.10
CA VAL A 44 -11.66 8.60 6.42
C VAL A 44 -12.83 9.56 6.62
N ARG A 45 -13.96 9.04 7.07
CA ARG A 45 -15.22 9.77 7.22
C ARG A 45 -15.83 9.59 8.61
N THR A 46 -16.69 10.52 8.99
CA THR A 46 -17.41 10.48 10.29
C THR A 46 -18.44 9.34 10.38
N GLN A 47 -19.01 8.96 9.24
CA GLN A 47 -19.97 7.88 9.04
C GLN A 47 -19.88 7.38 7.59
N PRO A 48 -20.52 6.27 7.20
CA PRO A 48 -20.62 5.87 5.79
C PRO A 48 -21.19 7.02 4.94
N ILE A 49 -20.48 7.41 3.87
CA ILE A 49 -20.85 8.55 3.00
C ILE A 49 -20.87 9.92 3.74
N GLY A 50 -20.41 9.96 4.99
CA GLY A 50 -20.40 11.16 5.84
C GLY A 50 -19.33 12.18 5.48
N ALA A 51 -19.24 13.20 6.33
CA ALA A 51 -18.24 14.25 6.20
C ALA A 51 -16.82 13.68 6.17
N TRP A 52 -15.97 14.26 5.33
CA TRP A 52 -14.55 13.91 5.24
C TRP A 52 -13.80 14.37 6.50
N MET A 53 -12.95 13.48 7.02
CA MET A 53 -12.12 13.74 8.20
C MET A 53 -10.61 13.74 7.89
N GLY A 54 -10.23 13.13 6.78
CA GLY A 54 -8.83 12.97 6.41
C GLY A 54 -8.68 11.93 5.31
N THR A 55 -7.45 11.81 4.82
CA THR A 55 -7.10 10.86 3.76
C THR A 55 -5.94 10.00 4.23
N LEU A 56 -6.11 8.68 4.11
CA LEU A 56 -5.02 7.72 4.13
C LEU A 56 -4.47 7.57 2.72
N HIS A 57 -3.16 7.43 2.62
CA HIS A 57 -2.45 7.19 1.37
C HIS A 57 -1.90 5.77 1.33
N ARG A 58 -1.51 5.32 0.14
CA ARG A 58 -0.89 4.02 -0.06
C ARG A 58 0.26 3.81 0.94
N GLY A 59 0.29 2.62 1.55
CA GLY A 59 1.30 2.22 2.53
C GLY A 59 1.01 2.69 3.97
N GLN A 60 0.05 3.59 4.18
CA GLN A 60 -0.47 3.86 5.52
C GLN A 60 -1.38 2.72 5.97
N THR A 61 -1.72 2.69 7.26
CA THR A 61 -2.40 1.54 7.85
C THR A 61 -3.68 1.90 8.58
N PHE A 62 -4.61 0.95 8.62
CA PHE A 62 -5.90 1.09 9.30
C PHE A 62 -6.20 -0.17 10.11
N LEU A 63 -6.44 -0.03 11.42
CA LEU A 63 -6.96 -1.14 12.22
C LEU A 63 -8.46 -1.26 11.98
N VAL A 64 -8.87 -2.40 11.43
CA VAL A 64 -10.28 -2.69 11.16
C VAL A 64 -10.94 -3.15 12.47
N GLU A 65 -11.81 -2.33 13.05
CA GLU A 65 -12.53 -2.67 14.28
C GLU A 65 -13.93 -3.24 13.97
N GLY A 66 -14.52 -2.86 12.84
CA GLY A 66 -15.94 -3.08 12.56
C GLY A 66 -16.84 -2.12 13.35
N PRO A 67 -18.16 -2.07 13.08
CA PRO A 67 -18.91 -2.89 12.13
C PRO A 67 -18.71 -2.45 10.66
N ARG A 68 -19.32 -3.21 9.75
CA ARG A 68 -19.47 -2.81 8.34
C ARG A 68 -20.86 -2.24 8.10
N SER A 69 -20.93 -1.19 7.28
CA SER A 69 -22.21 -0.59 6.88
C SER A 69 -22.05 0.15 5.56
N ALA A 70 -23.00 -0.05 4.64
CA ALA A 70 -23.07 0.65 3.35
C ALA A 70 -21.76 0.63 2.53
N GLY A 71 -21.00 -0.48 2.57
CA GLY A 71 -19.71 -0.63 1.87
C GLY A 71 -18.52 0.03 2.57
N TYR A 72 -18.69 0.48 3.82
CA TYR A 72 -17.63 1.03 4.67
C TYR A 72 -17.36 0.11 5.86
N VAL A 73 -16.17 0.24 6.43
CA VAL A 73 -15.79 -0.41 7.68
C VAL A 73 -15.23 0.61 8.67
N TYR A 74 -15.62 0.45 9.94
CA TYR A 74 -15.16 1.30 11.03
C TYR A 74 -13.83 0.79 11.61
N GLY A 75 -13.01 1.71 12.12
CA GLY A 75 -11.72 1.38 12.69
C GLY A 75 -10.86 2.59 13.00
N PHE A 76 -9.57 2.35 13.25
CA PHE A 76 -8.58 3.37 13.62
C PHE A 76 -7.59 3.64 12.48
N ALA A 77 -7.54 4.90 12.02
CA ALA A 77 -6.60 5.35 11.00
C ALA A 77 -5.29 5.83 11.63
N TYR A 78 -4.18 5.14 11.35
CA TYR A 78 -2.85 5.52 11.83
C TYR A 78 -2.18 6.54 10.90
N GLY A 79 -1.20 7.26 11.43
CA GLY A 79 -0.36 8.16 10.65
C GLY A 79 -0.82 9.60 10.79
N HIS A 80 -1.21 10.26 9.70
CA HIS A 80 -1.52 11.70 9.74
C HIS A 80 -2.85 12.02 10.44
N ILE A 81 -3.75 11.03 10.53
CA ILE A 81 -5.10 11.23 11.06
C ILE A 81 -5.16 10.86 12.55
N ASN A 82 -4.58 9.73 12.96
CA ASN A 82 -4.57 9.18 14.32
C ASN A 82 -5.96 9.27 15.01
N ARG A 83 -7.00 8.85 14.30
CA ARG A 83 -8.39 8.94 14.78
C ARG A 83 -9.21 7.79 14.23
N ARG A 84 -10.28 7.44 14.96
CA ARG A 84 -11.29 6.52 14.46
C ARG A 84 -12.18 7.16 13.42
N GLY A 85 -12.66 6.33 12.49
CA GLY A 85 -13.59 6.74 11.46
C GLY A 85 -13.95 5.59 10.52
N TRP A 86 -14.63 5.92 9.44
CA TRP A 86 -15.12 4.99 8.42
C TRP A 86 -14.33 5.16 7.13
N VAL A 87 -13.89 4.06 6.55
CA VAL A 87 -13.25 4.01 5.23
C VAL A 87 -14.02 3.06 4.33
N GLN A 88 -13.97 3.26 3.00
CA GLN A 88 -14.53 2.25 2.08
C GLN A 88 -13.78 0.94 2.28
N ASP A 89 -14.53 -0.14 2.45
CA ASP A 89 -13.95 -1.48 2.49
C ASP A 89 -13.54 -1.89 1.07
N GLY A 90 -12.57 -2.80 0.95
CA GLY A 90 -12.10 -3.28 -0.35
C GLY A 90 -10.86 -2.58 -0.90
N TRP A 91 -10.20 -1.72 -0.12
CA TRP A 91 -9.03 -0.94 -0.53
C TRP A 91 -7.73 -1.32 0.20
N PHE A 92 -7.70 -2.49 0.81
CA PHE A 92 -6.60 -2.97 1.61
C PHE A 92 -5.72 -4.00 0.91
N CYS A 93 -4.54 -4.20 1.49
CA CYS A 93 -3.58 -5.26 1.29
C CYS A 93 -2.87 -5.52 2.62
#